data_AF-A0A8C3KW55-F1
#
_entry.id   AF-A0A8C3KW55-F1
#
_cell.length_a   1.000
_cell.length_b   1.000
_cell.length_c   1.000
_cell.angle_alpha   90.00
_cell.angle_beta   90.00
_cell.angle_gamma   90.00
#
_symmetry.space_group_name_H-M   'P 1'
#
loop_
_entity.id
_entity.type
_entity.pdbx_description
1 polymer ?
#
loop_
_entity_poly.entity_id
_entity_poly.type
_entity_poly.pdbx_seq_one_letter_code
_entity_poly.pdbx_strand_id
1 'polypeptide(L)'
;MSLLWNVIKREDSQKRPTDFFGTTKGSSSVYFKATKTLRTKILDFLNPLTAQLGIQLMTAVAAVWNSKKPHRNQSKIKILPVASASQLILVDLICALNTMKTDTILHLVKEVVKKPSQIKDIPMLQFSYAFIQRLPVAALQENFQSLLGLLKESVQLNLAPPGHFLLLSTLNDFVTRTPTLENKKDQKDLQEVTQKILEAVGNVAGSSLEQTSWLSRNLEVKAQPQILPDEFNTEDVNDTSVAPSSMVSASAPSIYSVQALSLLAEVLASLLDMVYRSDEKEKAVPLISRLLYYVFPYLRNHSTYNIPSFRAGSQLLSSLSGYAYTKRAWKKEVLELYMDPAFFQMDTSCTHWRSIIDHLLTHEKTMFKDLMNMQSSALKLYPSFEQKAMLLKRQAFAVFSGEIDQYHLYLPLIQGKICGLFHSALIRT
;
A
#
# COMPACT_ATOMS: atom_id res chain seq x y z
N MET A 1 -28.50 4.93 18.63
CA MET A 1 -27.67 5.19 17.42
C MET A 1 -28.25 4.56 16.16
N SER A 2 -28.53 3.25 16.11
CA SER A 2 -29.12 2.60 14.90
C SER A 2 -30.44 3.22 14.44
N LEU A 3 -31.33 3.58 15.37
CA LEU A 3 -32.59 4.27 15.05
C LEU A 3 -32.35 5.68 14.49
N LEU A 4 -31.49 6.49 15.15
CA LEU A 4 -31.09 7.81 14.66
C LEU A 4 -30.45 7.73 13.27
N TRP A 5 -29.62 6.71 13.06
CA TRP A 5 -28.99 6.44 11.78
C TRP A 5 -29.99 6.10 10.68
N ASN A 6 -31.00 5.28 10.98
CA ASN A 6 -32.06 4.98 10.02
C ASN A 6 -32.85 6.22 9.62
N VAL A 7 -33.06 7.17 10.54
CA VAL A 7 -33.69 8.46 10.24
C VAL A 7 -32.80 9.29 9.32
N ILE A 8 -31.51 9.47 9.68
CA ILE A 8 -30.53 10.22 8.87
C ILE A 8 -30.41 9.63 7.46
N LYS A 9 -30.33 8.30 7.36
CA LYS A 9 -30.20 7.59 6.08
C LYS A 9 -31.45 7.74 5.20
N ARG A 10 -32.65 7.61 5.78
CA ARG A 10 -33.92 7.81 5.05
C ARG A 10 -34.04 9.22 4.51
N GLU A 11 -33.62 10.21 5.29
CA GLU A 11 -33.66 11.61 4.88
C GLU A 11 -32.64 11.92 3.76
N ASP A 12 -31.45 11.30 3.78
CA ASP A 12 -30.43 11.49 2.75
C ASP A 12 -30.77 10.78 1.43
N SER A 13 -31.34 9.57 1.47
CA SER A 13 -31.81 8.85 0.27
C SER A 13 -32.95 9.55 -0.48
N GLN A 14 -33.58 10.56 0.13
CA GLN A 14 -34.61 11.38 -0.50
C GLN A 14 -34.06 12.62 -1.22
N LYS A 15 -32.74 12.92 -1.14
CA LYS A 15 -32.12 14.06 -1.85
C LYS A 15 -31.70 13.68 -3.28
N ARG A 16 -32.09 14.50 -4.27
CA ARG A 16 -31.53 14.46 -5.64
C ARG A 16 -30.14 15.14 -5.69
N PRO A 17 -29.27 14.82 -6.65
CA PRO A 17 -27.81 15.03 -6.54
C PRO A 17 -27.29 16.47 -6.73
N THR A 18 -28.12 17.49 -6.94
CA THR A 18 -27.65 18.79 -7.50
C THR A 18 -27.47 19.94 -6.52
N ASP A 19 -27.88 19.83 -5.26
CA ASP A 19 -28.12 21.06 -4.46
C ASP A 19 -27.06 21.35 -3.38
N PHE A 20 -25.84 20.82 -3.50
CA PHE A 20 -24.79 21.10 -2.51
C PHE A 20 -23.95 22.36 -2.80
N PHE A 21 -23.98 22.92 -4.01
CA PHE A 21 -23.28 24.17 -4.31
C PHE A 21 -24.08 25.08 -5.27
N GLY A 22 -24.73 26.10 -4.71
CA GLY A 22 -24.94 27.40 -5.38
C GLY A 22 -26.10 27.55 -6.38
N THR A 23 -27.16 28.21 -5.91
CA THR A 23 -28.09 29.11 -6.63
C THR A 23 -28.83 28.60 -7.86
N THR A 24 -30.15 28.41 -7.72
CA THR A 24 -31.17 29.10 -8.54
C THR A 24 -32.54 28.98 -7.88
N LYS A 25 -33.36 30.01 -8.08
CA LYS A 25 -34.62 30.32 -7.40
C LYS A 25 -35.71 29.26 -7.67
N GLY A 26 -36.49 28.97 -6.63
CA GLY A 26 -37.85 28.41 -6.73
C GLY A 26 -38.05 27.12 -5.94
N SER A 27 -38.73 27.23 -4.80
CA SER A 27 -39.21 26.14 -3.92
C SER A 27 -38.20 25.47 -2.97
N SER A 28 -37.60 26.26 -2.07
CA SER A 28 -36.84 25.75 -0.91
C SER A 28 -37.40 26.33 0.40
N SER A 29 -38.30 25.64 1.13
CA SER A 29 -38.68 26.20 2.46
C SER A 29 -39.15 25.24 3.57
N VAL A 30 -39.38 23.95 3.35
CA VAL A 30 -39.82 23.06 4.46
C VAL A 30 -38.80 21.96 4.75
N TYR A 31 -38.30 21.28 3.71
CA TYR A 31 -37.36 20.17 3.87
C TYR A 31 -35.98 20.59 4.41
N PHE A 32 -35.39 21.68 3.93
CA PHE A 32 -34.06 22.13 4.38
C PHE A 32 -34.06 22.63 5.85
N LYS A 33 -35.19 23.19 6.31
CA LYS A 33 -35.39 23.57 7.73
C LYS A 33 -35.49 22.32 8.60
N ALA A 34 -36.23 21.29 8.16
CA ALA A 34 -36.39 20.04 8.91
C ALA A 34 -35.05 19.31 9.13
N THR A 35 -34.19 19.21 8.11
CA THR A 35 -32.89 18.52 8.22
C THR A 35 -31.91 19.25 9.14
N LYS A 36 -31.88 20.59 9.07
CA LYS A 36 -31.05 21.41 9.96
C LYS A 36 -31.55 21.30 11.41
N THR A 37 -32.85 21.39 11.62
CA THR A 37 -33.46 21.23 12.96
C THR A 37 -33.24 19.82 13.51
N LEU A 38 -33.36 18.77 12.68
CA LEU A 38 -33.09 17.41 13.11
C LEU A 38 -31.62 17.23 13.52
N ARG A 39 -30.67 17.73 12.69
CA ARG A 39 -29.24 17.70 13.04
C ARG A 39 -28.99 18.38 14.38
N THR A 40 -29.55 19.57 14.59
CA THR A 40 -29.42 20.29 15.88
C THR A 40 -30.00 19.48 17.03
N LYS A 41 -31.20 18.89 16.90
CA LYS A 41 -31.81 18.07 17.94
C LYS A 41 -31.00 16.81 18.27
N ILE A 42 -30.40 16.18 17.27
CA ILE A 42 -29.50 15.03 17.47
C ILE A 42 -28.26 15.47 18.24
N LEU A 43 -27.66 16.61 17.88
CA LEU A 43 -26.50 17.15 18.59
C LEU A 43 -26.84 17.55 20.02
N ASP A 44 -27.98 18.24 20.25
CA ASP A 44 -28.46 18.62 21.58
C ASP A 44 -28.66 17.39 22.49
N PHE A 45 -29.10 16.27 21.90
CA PHE A 45 -29.24 15.00 22.61
C PHE A 45 -27.90 14.30 22.88
N LEU A 46 -26.99 14.27 21.90
CA LEU A 46 -25.72 13.54 22.01
C LEU A 46 -24.69 14.29 22.86
N ASN A 47 -24.60 15.62 22.77
CA ASN A 47 -23.56 16.41 23.41
C ASN A 47 -23.46 16.20 24.93
N PRO A 48 -24.55 16.14 25.72
CA PRO A 48 -24.49 15.85 27.15
C PRO A 48 -24.00 14.43 27.47
N LEU A 49 -24.16 13.49 26.55
CA LEU A 49 -23.87 12.07 26.77
C LEU A 49 -22.41 11.70 26.48
N THR A 50 -21.70 12.47 25.66
CA THR A 50 -20.33 12.14 25.21
C THR A 50 -19.32 12.04 26.36
N ALA A 51 -19.48 12.83 27.42
CA ALA A 51 -18.57 12.85 28.56
C ALA A 51 -18.59 11.54 29.36
N GLN A 52 -19.75 10.93 29.55
CA GLN A 52 -19.91 9.69 30.33
C GLN A 52 -19.98 8.43 29.46
N LEU A 53 -20.49 8.56 28.22
CA LEU A 53 -20.78 7.45 27.33
C LEU A 53 -19.95 7.47 26.04
N GLY A 54 -18.83 8.21 26.01
CA GLY A 54 -17.99 8.36 24.82
C GLY A 54 -17.57 7.03 24.19
N ILE A 55 -17.18 6.04 25.00
CA ILE A 55 -16.77 4.72 24.51
C ILE A 55 -17.97 3.96 23.92
N GLN A 56 -19.13 4.02 24.56
CA GLN A 56 -20.36 3.40 24.10
C GLN A 56 -20.86 4.05 22.80
N LEU A 57 -20.74 5.37 22.69
CA LEU A 57 -21.04 6.13 21.49
C LEU A 57 -20.15 5.68 20.34
N MET A 58 -18.83 5.63 20.53
CA MET A 58 -17.90 5.18 19.50
C MET A 58 -18.14 3.71 19.13
N THR A 59 -18.42 2.84 20.11
CA THR A 59 -18.80 1.45 19.83
C THR A 59 -20.04 1.36 18.94
N ALA A 60 -21.02 2.23 19.17
CA ALA A 60 -22.22 2.31 18.35
C ALA A 60 -21.96 2.92 16.96
N VAL A 61 -21.02 3.87 16.84
CA VAL A 61 -20.53 4.37 15.56
C VAL A 61 -19.92 3.24 14.73
N ALA A 62 -19.06 2.39 15.31
CA ALA A 62 -18.51 1.22 14.62
C ALA A 62 -19.60 0.24 14.16
N ALA A 63 -20.58 -0.05 15.02
CA ALA A 63 -21.70 -0.93 14.66
C ALA A 63 -22.55 -0.36 13.51
N VAL A 64 -22.81 0.96 13.54
CA VAL A 64 -23.52 1.67 12.48
C VAL A 64 -22.71 1.73 11.19
N TRP A 65 -21.40 1.93 11.29
CA TRP A 65 -20.48 1.93 10.15
C TRP A 65 -20.53 0.60 9.39
N ASN A 66 -20.63 -0.50 10.12
CA ASN A 66 -20.74 -1.86 9.59
C ASN A 66 -22.16 -2.24 9.12
N SER A 67 -23.19 -1.41 9.36
CA SER A 67 -24.60 -1.76 9.12
C SER A 67 -25.05 -1.79 7.64
N LYS A 68 -24.11 -1.89 6.69
CA LYS A 68 -24.42 -2.05 5.26
C LYS A 68 -23.57 -3.16 4.62
N LYS A 69 -24.25 -4.05 3.89
CA LYS A 69 -23.69 -4.75 2.73
C LYS A 69 -23.54 -3.73 1.59
N PRO A 70 -22.37 -3.61 0.93
CA PRO A 70 -22.18 -2.69 -0.17
C PRO A 70 -23.12 -3.02 -1.33
N HIS A 71 -23.71 -2.00 -1.96
CA HIS A 71 -24.36 -2.19 -3.26
C HIS A 71 -23.27 -2.68 -4.23
N ARG A 72 -23.58 -3.77 -4.95
CA ARG A 72 -22.77 -4.62 -5.86
C ARG A 72 -21.77 -3.96 -6.85
N ASN A 73 -21.59 -2.64 -6.87
CA ASN A 73 -20.90 -1.89 -7.92
C ASN A 73 -19.84 -0.89 -7.40
N GLN A 74 -19.18 -1.13 -6.25
CA GLN A 74 -17.95 -0.37 -5.95
C GLN A 74 -16.80 -0.90 -6.81
N SER A 75 -16.12 -0.01 -7.51
CA SER A 75 -15.00 -0.32 -8.42
C SER A 75 -13.94 -1.17 -7.72
N LYS A 76 -13.69 -2.36 -8.27
CA LYS A 76 -12.86 -3.45 -7.77
C LYS A 76 -11.34 -3.16 -7.66
N ILE A 77 -10.95 -1.89 -7.83
CA ILE A 77 -9.56 -1.45 -8.04
C ILE A 77 -8.91 -0.91 -6.75
N LYS A 78 -9.70 -0.53 -5.73
CA LYS A 78 -9.16 0.14 -4.53
C LYS A 78 -8.95 -0.84 -3.37
N ILE A 79 -7.70 -1.00 -2.96
CA ILE A 79 -7.25 -1.79 -1.80
C ILE A 79 -7.94 -1.34 -0.51
N LEU A 80 -8.32 -0.05 -0.44
CA LEU A 80 -9.00 0.55 0.70
C LEU A 80 -10.49 0.77 0.42
N PRO A 81 -11.35 0.52 1.42
CA PRO A 81 -12.78 0.80 1.32
C PRO A 81 -13.03 2.31 1.25
N VAL A 82 -13.86 2.73 0.29
CA VAL A 82 -14.27 4.14 0.14
C VAL A 82 -15.53 4.39 0.97
N ALA A 83 -15.47 5.36 1.88
CA ALA A 83 -16.60 5.74 2.70
C ALA A 83 -17.77 6.27 1.83
N SER A 84 -18.95 5.67 1.99
CA SER A 84 -20.18 6.10 1.35
C SER A 84 -20.66 7.46 1.85
N ALA A 85 -21.52 8.14 1.08
CA ALA A 85 -22.14 9.41 1.49
C ALA A 85 -22.76 9.33 2.90
N SER A 86 -23.47 8.24 3.22
CA SER A 86 -24.01 8.04 4.56
C SER A 86 -22.90 7.99 5.62
N GLN A 87 -21.85 7.18 5.42
CA GLN A 87 -20.71 7.08 6.35
C GLN A 87 -20.04 8.44 6.58
N LEU A 88 -19.93 9.27 5.53
CA LEU A 88 -19.41 10.62 5.65
C LEU A 88 -20.32 11.53 6.49
N ILE A 89 -21.65 11.36 6.42
CA ILE A 89 -22.58 12.05 7.33
C ILE A 89 -22.35 11.63 8.79
N LEU A 90 -22.00 10.37 9.05
CA LEU A 90 -21.65 9.92 10.41
C LEU A 90 -20.39 10.63 10.91
N VAL A 91 -19.37 10.75 10.05
CA VAL A 91 -18.15 11.52 10.36
C VAL A 91 -18.51 12.97 10.67
N ASP A 92 -19.31 13.61 9.81
CA ASP A 92 -19.72 15.01 9.98
C ASP A 92 -20.58 15.25 11.23
N LEU A 93 -21.32 14.23 11.67
CA LEU A 93 -22.06 14.26 12.94
C LEU A 93 -21.11 14.25 14.13
N ILE A 94 -20.11 13.35 14.15
CA ILE A 94 -19.13 13.25 15.23
C ILE A 94 -18.24 14.50 15.27
N CYS A 95 -17.81 15.03 14.12
CA CYS A 95 -17.07 16.30 14.04
C CYS A 95 -17.85 17.51 14.56
N ALA A 96 -19.20 17.44 14.56
CA ALA A 96 -20.05 18.54 15.00
C ALA A 96 -20.42 18.49 16.50
N LEU A 97 -19.96 17.46 17.24
CA LEU A 97 -20.15 17.38 18.68
C LEU A 97 -19.27 18.44 19.37
N ASN A 98 -19.87 19.38 20.08
CA ASN A 98 -19.15 20.49 20.71
C ASN A 98 -18.43 20.10 22.01
N THR A 99 -18.82 18.97 22.60
CA THR A 99 -18.24 18.43 23.82
C THR A 99 -17.03 17.54 23.59
N MET A 100 -16.71 17.20 22.34
CA MET A 100 -15.60 16.31 22.00
C MET A 100 -14.56 17.04 21.16
N LYS A 101 -13.35 17.17 21.69
CA LYS A 101 -12.20 17.62 20.92
C LYS A 101 -11.62 16.47 20.10
N THR A 102 -10.86 16.79 19.06
CA THR A 102 -10.24 15.80 18.16
C THR A 102 -9.38 14.78 18.92
N ASP A 103 -8.55 15.21 19.87
CA ASP A 103 -7.74 14.34 20.73
C ASP A 103 -8.61 13.37 21.53
N THR A 104 -9.75 13.84 22.06
CA THR A 104 -10.70 13.01 22.80
C THR A 104 -11.36 11.97 21.90
N ILE A 105 -11.73 12.34 20.67
CA ILE A 105 -12.28 11.40 19.67
C ILE A 105 -11.24 10.32 19.35
N LEU A 106 -10.00 10.70 19.05
CA LEU A 106 -8.90 9.78 18.74
C LEU A 106 -8.60 8.84 19.92
N HIS A 107 -8.60 9.36 21.14
CA HIS A 107 -8.47 8.55 22.35
C HIS A 107 -9.60 7.52 22.48
N LEU A 108 -10.85 7.91 22.24
CA LEU A 108 -11.98 6.99 22.34
C LEU A 108 -12.00 5.95 21.22
N VAL A 109 -11.61 6.32 20.00
CA VAL A 109 -11.38 5.37 18.89
C VAL A 109 -10.36 4.33 19.33
N LYS A 110 -9.22 4.77 19.87
CA LYS A 110 -8.15 3.90 20.37
C LYS A 110 -8.67 2.91 21.43
N GLU A 111 -9.42 3.40 22.41
CA GLU A 111 -9.99 2.57 23.46
C GLU A 111 -11.06 1.58 22.94
N VAL A 112 -11.79 1.91 21.88
CA VAL A 112 -12.70 0.95 21.23
C VAL A 112 -11.93 -0.12 20.48
N VAL A 113 -10.90 0.24 19.71
CA VAL A 113 -10.08 -0.71 18.93
C VAL A 113 -9.30 -1.66 19.84
N LYS A 114 -8.90 -1.21 21.04
CA LYS A 114 -8.20 -2.06 22.03
C LYS A 114 -9.09 -3.08 22.72
N LYS A 115 -10.42 -2.88 22.73
CA LYS A 115 -11.32 -3.84 23.37
C LYS A 115 -11.33 -5.14 22.56
N PRO A 116 -11.28 -6.32 23.19
CA PRO A 116 -11.20 -7.60 22.50
C PRO A 116 -12.48 -7.90 21.71
N SER A 117 -12.58 -7.37 20.48
CA SER A 117 -13.65 -7.69 19.53
C SER A 117 -13.22 -7.37 18.09
N GLN A 118 -12.60 -8.32 17.39
CA GLN A 118 -12.14 -8.17 16.00
C GLN A 118 -13.21 -7.65 15.03
N ILE A 119 -14.49 -7.94 15.29
CA ILE A 119 -15.65 -7.53 14.48
C ILE A 119 -15.81 -6.00 14.44
N LYS A 120 -15.39 -5.27 15.48
CA LYS A 120 -15.56 -3.81 15.58
C LYS A 120 -14.31 -3.03 15.22
N ASP A 121 -13.15 -3.68 15.21
CA ASP A 121 -11.86 -3.03 15.00
C ASP A 121 -11.75 -2.47 13.58
N ILE A 122 -12.11 -3.26 12.56
CA ILE A 122 -12.05 -2.80 11.16
C ILE A 122 -13.02 -1.64 10.90
N PRO A 123 -14.33 -1.71 11.24
CA PRO A 123 -15.25 -0.58 11.08
C PRO A 123 -14.79 0.67 11.84
N MET A 124 -14.22 0.50 13.03
CA MET A 124 -13.71 1.63 13.82
C MET A 124 -12.47 2.27 13.16
N LEU A 125 -11.53 1.47 12.65
CA LEU A 125 -10.38 1.98 11.90
C LEU A 125 -10.78 2.64 10.57
N GLN A 126 -11.79 2.13 9.87
CA GLN A 126 -12.35 2.76 8.68
C GLN A 126 -12.98 4.13 9.01
N PHE A 127 -13.76 4.20 10.09
CA PHE A 127 -14.27 5.47 10.60
C PHE A 127 -13.12 6.44 10.93
N SER A 128 -12.10 5.95 11.64
CA SER A 128 -10.95 6.76 12.02
C SER A 128 -10.20 7.31 10.81
N TYR A 129 -9.99 6.49 9.79
CA TYR A 129 -9.35 6.92 8.55
C TYR A 129 -10.14 8.05 7.87
N ALA A 130 -11.45 7.87 7.70
CA ALA A 130 -12.33 8.89 7.10
C ALA A 130 -12.42 10.17 7.96
N PHE A 131 -12.42 10.02 9.30
CA PHE A 131 -12.38 11.14 10.23
C PHE A 131 -11.09 11.95 10.07
N ILE A 132 -9.93 11.30 10.04
CA ILE A 132 -8.63 11.95 9.88
C ILE A 132 -8.52 12.66 8.53
N GLN A 133 -9.02 12.06 7.45
CA GLN A 133 -9.07 12.70 6.12
C GLN A 133 -9.89 13.99 6.11
N ARG A 134 -10.89 14.13 6.99
CA ARG A 134 -11.71 15.35 7.11
C ARG A 134 -11.07 16.46 7.92
N LEU A 135 -10.02 16.18 8.70
CA LEU A 135 -9.37 17.18 9.53
C LEU A 135 -8.52 18.15 8.69
N PRO A 136 -8.56 19.47 8.98
CA PRO A 136 -7.64 20.44 8.38
C PRO A 136 -6.20 20.21 8.89
N VAL A 137 -5.21 20.65 8.11
CA VAL A 137 -3.78 20.46 8.41
C VAL A 137 -3.40 20.96 9.82
N ALA A 138 -3.92 22.13 10.23
CA ALA A 138 -3.68 22.67 11.57
C ALA A 138 -4.14 21.71 12.68
N ALA A 139 -5.32 21.10 12.52
CA ALA A 139 -5.83 20.14 13.50
C ALA A 139 -5.00 18.84 13.53
N LEU A 140 -4.43 18.41 12.40
CA LEU A 140 -3.52 17.25 12.37
C LEU A 140 -2.23 17.54 13.14
N GLN A 141 -1.66 18.72 12.97
CA GLN A 141 -0.45 19.15 13.66
C GLN A 141 -0.70 19.29 15.17
N GLU A 142 -1.80 19.94 15.57
CA GLU A 142 -2.19 20.09 16.97
C GLU A 142 -2.43 18.75 17.66
N ASN A 143 -2.94 17.75 16.93
CA ASN A 143 -3.29 16.42 17.46
C ASN A 143 -2.26 15.34 17.10
N PHE A 144 -1.03 15.71 16.72
CA PHE A 144 0.02 14.79 16.29
C PHE A 144 0.21 13.60 17.24
N GLN A 145 0.38 13.89 18.54
CA GLN A 145 0.65 12.86 19.56
C GLN A 145 -0.53 11.89 19.75
N SER A 146 -1.76 12.39 19.68
CA SER A 146 -2.98 11.57 19.79
C SER A 146 -3.15 10.65 18.57
N LEU A 147 -2.88 11.17 17.37
CA LEU A 147 -2.90 10.40 16.12
C LEU A 147 -1.83 9.30 16.13
N LEU A 148 -0.60 9.68 16.49
CA LEU A 148 0.52 8.75 16.53
C LEU A 148 0.32 7.67 17.61
N GLY A 149 -0.22 8.04 18.77
CA GLY A 149 -0.58 7.11 19.84
C GLY A 149 -1.64 6.10 19.42
N LEU A 150 -2.68 6.53 18.68
CA LEU A 150 -3.67 5.64 18.09
C LEU A 150 -3.03 4.62 17.14
N LEU A 151 -2.17 5.08 16.22
CA LEU A 151 -1.47 4.21 15.27
C LEU A 151 -0.53 3.22 15.99
N LYS A 152 0.25 3.71 16.97
CA LYS A 152 1.22 2.93 17.75
C LYS A 152 0.56 1.81 18.56
N GLU A 153 -0.55 2.09 19.21
CA GLU A 153 -1.27 1.08 19.99
C GLU A 153 -2.03 0.12 19.07
N SER A 154 -2.63 0.61 17.97
CA SER A 154 -3.40 -0.23 17.05
C SER A 154 -2.54 -1.26 16.31
N VAL A 155 -1.31 -0.89 15.90
CA VAL A 155 -0.41 -1.83 15.20
C VAL A 155 0.09 -2.98 16.09
N GLN A 156 0.03 -2.82 17.41
CA GLN A 156 0.40 -3.88 18.37
C GLN A 156 -0.71 -4.91 18.58
N LEU A 157 -1.91 -4.62 18.08
CA LEU A 157 -3.04 -5.53 18.17
C LEU A 157 -2.94 -6.59 17.07
N ASN A 158 -3.53 -7.76 17.33
CA ASN A 158 -3.64 -8.83 16.34
C ASN A 158 -4.76 -8.53 15.32
N LEU A 159 -4.59 -7.46 14.55
CA LEU A 159 -5.54 -7.02 13.53
C LEU A 159 -5.55 -7.99 12.34
N ALA A 160 -6.72 -8.17 11.73
CA ALA A 160 -6.77 -8.77 10.40
C ALA A 160 -6.04 -7.87 9.38
N PRO A 161 -5.55 -8.42 8.25
CA PRO A 161 -4.77 -7.66 7.26
C PRO A 161 -5.38 -6.31 6.81
N PRO A 162 -6.70 -6.19 6.56
CA PRO A 162 -7.31 -4.88 6.23
C PRO A 162 -7.10 -3.80 7.28
N GLY A 163 -6.98 -4.18 8.57
CA GLY A 163 -6.66 -3.24 9.65
C GLY A 163 -5.27 -2.63 9.46
N HIS A 164 -4.25 -3.45 9.17
CA HIS A 164 -2.90 -2.96 8.89
C HIS A 164 -2.84 -2.06 7.65
N PHE A 165 -3.64 -2.35 6.62
CA PHE A 165 -3.74 -1.49 5.43
C PHE A 165 -4.33 -0.11 5.76
N LEU A 166 -5.36 -0.06 6.60
CA LEU A 166 -5.92 1.20 7.10
C LEU A 166 -4.92 1.99 7.93
N LEU A 167 -4.11 1.32 8.78
CA LEU A 167 -3.06 2.00 9.55
C LEU A 167 -1.99 2.62 8.64
N LEU A 168 -1.48 1.88 7.66
CA LEU A 168 -0.50 2.38 6.70
C LEU A 168 -1.06 3.56 5.88
N SER A 169 -2.31 3.46 5.46
CA SER A 169 -2.95 4.50 4.65
C SER A 169 -3.25 5.76 5.46
N THR A 170 -3.65 5.59 6.72
CA THR A 170 -3.83 6.70 7.67
C THR A 170 -2.51 7.41 7.93
N LEU A 171 -1.44 6.63 8.17
CA LEU A 171 -0.08 7.17 8.36
C LEU A 171 0.39 7.93 7.12
N ASN A 172 0.22 7.36 5.92
CA ASN A 172 0.63 8.00 4.68
C ASN A 172 -0.13 9.31 4.41
N ASP A 173 -1.45 9.31 4.58
CA ASP A 173 -2.28 10.51 4.45
C ASP A 173 -1.90 11.61 5.47
N PHE A 174 -1.56 11.21 6.69
CA PHE A 174 -1.07 12.13 7.71
C PHE A 174 0.27 12.75 7.31
N VAL A 175 1.29 11.93 7.04
CA VAL A 175 2.65 12.39 6.73
C VAL A 175 2.70 13.25 5.48
N THR A 176 1.97 12.88 4.43
CA THR A 176 1.93 13.65 3.17
C THR A 176 1.30 15.02 3.34
N ARG A 177 0.34 15.18 4.27
CA ARG A 177 -0.29 16.47 4.59
C ARG A 177 0.50 17.29 5.60
N THR A 178 1.40 16.67 6.37
CA THR A 178 2.25 17.32 7.37
C THR A 178 3.74 16.96 7.19
N PRO A 179 4.38 17.34 6.07
CA PRO A 179 5.75 16.90 5.74
C PRO A 179 6.83 17.52 6.65
N THR A 180 6.55 18.65 7.31
CA THR A 180 7.51 19.37 8.14
C THR A 180 7.25 19.13 9.63
N LEU A 181 8.02 18.24 10.24
CA LEU A 181 8.09 18.06 11.70
C LEU A 181 9.37 18.68 12.23
N GLU A 182 9.27 19.75 13.02
CA GLU A 182 10.45 20.44 13.58
C GLU A 182 11.04 19.69 14.77
N ASN A 183 10.18 19.08 15.58
CA ASN A 183 10.54 18.40 16.81
C ASN A 183 11.23 17.04 16.54
N LYS A 184 12.49 16.91 16.98
CA LYS A 184 13.30 15.68 16.84
C LYS A 184 12.69 14.48 17.56
N LYS A 185 12.01 14.68 18.69
CA LYS A 185 11.35 13.60 19.43
C LYS A 185 10.19 13.04 18.61
N ASP A 186 9.32 13.93 18.14
CA ASP A 186 8.15 13.57 17.33
C ASP A 186 8.58 12.86 16.03
N GLN A 187 9.67 13.30 15.42
CA GLN A 187 10.26 12.64 14.26
C GLN A 187 10.71 11.20 14.56
N LYS A 188 11.38 10.97 15.70
CA LYS A 188 11.82 9.63 16.11
C LYS A 188 10.63 8.71 16.41
N ASP A 189 9.61 9.23 17.11
CA ASP A 189 8.40 8.47 17.40
C ASP A 189 7.64 8.12 16.11
N LEU A 190 7.60 9.04 15.14
CA LEU A 190 7.03 8.79 13.82
C LEU A 190 7.78 7.70 13.07
N GLN A 191 9.12 7.71 13.07
CA GLN A 191 9.95 6.67 12.47
C GLN A 191 9.66 5.30 13.10
N GLU A 192 9.55 5.22 14.42
CA GLU A 192 9.25 3.97 15.15
C GLU A 192 7.89 3.39 14.74
N VAL A 193 6.85 4.22 14.69
CA VAL A 193 5.50 3.79 14.30
C VAL A 193 5.43 3.41 12.82
N THR A 194 6.08 4.20 11.95
CA THR A 194 6.19 3.91 10.51
C THR A 194 6.82 2.55 10.29
N GLN A 195 7.94 2.29 10.96
CA GLN A 195 8.62 1.01 10.89
C GLN A 195 7.70 -0.14 11.31
N LYS A 196 7.03 -0.05 12.47
CA LYS A 196 6.13 -1.10 12.96
C LYS A 196 4.97 -1.40 12.01
N ILE A 197 4.36 -0.36 11.43
CA ILE A 197 3.25 -0.53 10.48
C ILE A 197 3.73 -1.17 9.19
N LEU A 198 4.87 -0.72 8.65
CA LEU A 198 5.45 -1.30 7.44
C LEU A 198 5.86 -2.76 7.65
N GLU A 199 6.40 -3.11 8.82
CA GLU A 199 6.68 -4.51 9.18
C GLU A 199 5.41 -5.37 9.19
N ALA A 200 4.32 -4.87 9.79
CA ALA A 200 3.06 -5.61 9.83
C ALA A 200 2.48 -5.83 8.43
N VAL A 201 2.50 -4.82 7.56
CA VAL A 201 2.09 -4.96 6.15
C VAL A 201 3.05 -5.86 5.36
N GLY A 202 4.35 -5.78 5.63
CA GLY A 202 5.36 -6.68 5.05
C GLY A 202 5.13 -8.16 5.42
N ASN A 203 4.74 -8.44 6.66
CA ASN A 203 4.36 -9.79 7.09
C ASN A 203 3.12 -10.30 6.34
N VAL A 204 2.13 -9.43 6.08
CA VAL A 204 0.98 -9.78 5.23
C VAL A 204 1.47 -10.07 3.81
N ALA A 205 2.36 -9.26 3.24
CA ALA A 205 2.94 -9.51 1.93
C ALA A 205 3.64 -10.88 1.88
N GLY A 206 4.41 -11.25 2.91
CA GLY A 206 5.11 -12.54 2.98
C GLY A 206 4.25 -13.76 3.32
N SER A 207 2.96 -13.61 3.60
CA SER A 207 2.11 -14.72 4.07
C SER A 207 1.81 -15.80 2.99
N SER A 208 1.97 -15.47 1.72
CA SER A 208 1.93 -16.45 0.61
C SER A 208 3.30 -17.08 0.30
N LEU A 209 4.27 -16.92 1.20
CA LEU A 209 5.59 -17.56 1.10
C LEU A 209 5.73 -18.70 2.10
N GLU A 210 6.54 -19.70 1.75
CA GLU A 210 6.93 -20.82 2.60
C GLU A 210 8.45 -21.03 2.60
N GLN A 211 8.98 -21.60 3.67
CA GLN A 211 10.41 -21.94 3.74
C GLN A 211 10.68 -23.16 2.88
N THR A 212 11.76 -23.11 2.10
CA THR A 212 12.13 -24.21 1.19
C THR A 212 12.56 -25.48 1.94
N SER A 213 13.01 -25.32 3.19
CA SER A 213 13.39 -26.40 4.09
C SER A 213 13.48 -25.85 5.52
N TRP A 214 13.31 -26.71 6.53
CA TRP A 214 13.41 -26.35 7.96
C TRP A 214 14.78 -25.79 8.38
N LEU A 215 15.85 -26.07 7.60
CA LEU A 215 17.19 -25.51 7.79
C LEU A 215 17.47 -24.29 6.92
N SER A 216 16.63 -24.04 5.91
CA SER A 216 16.80 -22.96 4.96
C SER A 216 16.05 -21.72 5.42
N ARG A 217 16.70 -20.56 5.35
CA ARG A 217 15.99 -19.29 5.49
C ARG A 217 15.27 -18.90 4.19
N ASN A 218 15.62 -19.50 3.05
CA ASN A 218 15.06 -19.10 1.76
C ASN A 218 13.55 -19.30 1.73
N LEU A 219 12.88 -18.32 1.12
CA LEU A 219 11.44 -18.29 0.93
C LEU A 219 11.11 -18.59 -0.54
N GLU A 220 10.06 -19.36 -0.75
CA GLU A 220 9.46 -19.63 -2.06
C GLU A 220 7.97 -19.33 -2.05
N VAL A 221 7.41 -19.06 -3.24
CA VAL A 221 5.99 -18.77 -3.39
C VAL A 221 5.20 -20.06 -3.27
N LYS A 222 4.22 -20.10 -2.36
CA LYS A 222 3.27 -21.21 -2.25
C LYS A 222 2.56 -21.39 -3.59
N ALA A 223 2.60 -22.60 -4.14
CA ALA A 223 1.91 -22.94 -5.39
C ALA A 223 0.39 -23.02 -5.17
N GLN A 224 -0.26 -21.86 -5.13
CA GLN A 224 -1.69 -21.70 -4.90
C GLN A 224 -2.23 -20.59 -5.82
N PRO A 225 -3.48 -20.68 -6.31
CA PRO A 225 -4.08 -19.61 -7.11
C PRO A 225 -4.08 -18.30 -6.32
N GLN A 226 -3.30 -17.31 -6.75
CA GLN A 226 -3.36 -15.99 -6.15
C GLN A 226 -4.57 -15.24 -6.73
N ILE A 227 -5.48 -14.84 -5.85
CA ILE A 227 -6.67 -14.10 -6.24
C ILE A 227 -6.23 -12.69 -6.66
N LEU A 228 -6.63 -12.28 -7.86
CA LEU A 228 -6.44 -10.92 -8.33
C LEU A 228 -7.21 -9.95 -7.40
N PRO A 229 -6.71 -8.72 -7.15
CA PRO A 229 -7.49 -7.70 -6.45
C PRO A 229 -8.91 -7.52 -7.03
N ASP A 230 -9.05 -7.73 -8.36
CA ASP A 230 -10.29 -7.61 -9.12
C ASP A 230 -11.36 -8.70 -8.87
N GLU A 231 -10.98 -9.85 -8.29
CA GLU A 231 -11.90 -10.97 -8.02
C GLU A 231 -12.36 -11.04 -6.57
N PHE A 232 -11.88 -10.14 -5.70
CA PHE A 232 -12.16 -10.20 -4.27
C PHE A 232 -13.51 -9.56 -3.91
N ASN A 233 -14.51 -10.40 -3.63
CA ASN A 233 -15.69 -9.99 -2.87
C ASN A 233 -15.36 -10.04 -1.37
N THR A 234 -15.34 -8.88 -0.71
CA THR A 234 -15.24 -8.75 0.75
C THR A 234 -16.42 -9.39 1.51
N GLU A 235 -17.47 -9.81 0.80
CA GLU A 235 -18.67 -10.41 1.37
C GLU A 235 -18.44 -11.87 1.81
N ASP A 236 -17.54 -12.62 1.17
CA ASP A 236 -17.34 -14.05 1.47
C ASP A 236 -16.58 -14.32 2.78
N VAL A 237 -15.91 -13.30 3.34
CA VAL A 237 -15.26 -13.39 4.67
C VAL A 237 -16.21 -12.99 5.80
N ASN A 238 -17.31 -12.29 5.48
CA ASN A 238 -18.21 -11.70 6.47
C ASN A 238 -19.55 -12.47 6.61
N ASP A 239 -19.87 -13.39 5.70
CA ASP A 239 -21.09 -14.22 5.74
C ASP A 239 -20.91 -15.58 6.44
N THR A 240 -19.72 -15.90 6.98
CA THR A 240 -19.57 -17.03 7.91
C THR A 240 -19.95 -16.59 9.31
N SER A 241 -21.18 -16.87 9.72
CA SER A 241 -21.65 -16.83 11.12
C SER A 241 -20.99 -17.90 12.01
N VAL A 242 -19.71 -18.18 11.78
CA VAL A 242 -18.89 -19.07 12.60
C VAL A 242 -17.94 -18.15 13.36
N ALA A 243 -18.00 -18.23 14.69
CA ALA A 243 -17.06 -17.55 15.57
C ALA A 243 -15.63 -17.62 14.99
N PRO A 244 -14.84 -16.53 15.02
CA PRO A 244 -13.45 -16.61 14.62
C PRO A 244 -12.72 -17.41 15.71
N SER A 245 -12.70 -18.73 15.54
CA SER A 245 -11.86 -19.63 16.29
C SER A 245 -10.42 -19.13 16.19
N SER A 246 -9.74 -19.04 17.32
CA SER A 246 -8.40 -18.48 17.51
C SER A 246 -7.26 -19.27 16.85
N MET A 247 -7.51 -19.92 15.72
CA MET A 247 -6.49 -20.60 14.91
C MET A 247 -6.85 -20.42 13.43
N VAL A 248 -6.40 -19.32 12.82
CA VAL A 248 -6.27 -19.27 11.37
C VAL A 248 -5.16 -20.26 11.03
N SER A 249 -5.54 -21.42 10.51
CA SER A 249 -4.61 -22.43 10.01
C SER A 249 -3.64 -21.78 9.01
N ALA A 250 -2.34 -22.02 9.16
CA ALA A 250 -1.28 -21.51 8.27
C ALA A 250 -1.40 -21.95 6.79
N SER A 251 -2.45 -22.72 6.47
CA SER A 251 -2.78 -23.29 5.17
C SER A 251 -3.95 -22.61 4.44
N ALA A 252 -4.64 -21.62 5.03
CA ALA A 252 -5.67 -20.87 4.32
C ALA A 252 -5.07 -19.84 3.33
N PRO A 253 -5.69 -19.57 2.17
CA PRO A 253 -5.16 -18.66 1.15
C PRO A 253 -4.95 -17.27 1.75
N SER A 254 -3.73 -16.73 1.69
CA SER A 254 -3.57 -15.30 1.95
C SER A 254 -3.99 -14.52 0.70
N ILE A 255 -5.28 -14.23 0.65
CA ILE A 255 -5.94 -13.33 -0.30
C ILE A 255 -5.41 -11.88 -0.20
N TYR A 256 -4.64 -11.57 0.84
CA TYR A 256 -4.19 -10.21 1.17
C TYR A 256 -2.73 -9.93 0.76
N SER A 257 -1.94 -10.94 0.35
CA SER A 257 -0.52 -10.75 0.02
C SER A 257 -0.32 -9.82 -1.18
N VAL A 258 -1.07 -10.03 -2.26
CA VAL A 258 -1.05 -9.18 -3.47
C VAL A 258 -1.48 -7.75 -3.14
N GLN A 259 -2.51 -7.59 -2.29
CA GLN A 259 -3.00 -6.29 -1.85
C GLN A 259 -1.97 -5.56 -0.98
N ALA A 260 -1.26 -6.27 -0.10
CA ALA A 260 -0.17 -5.72 0.69
C ALA A 260 1.00 -5.26 -0.19
N LEU A 261 1.41 -6.09 -1.17
CA LEU A 261 2.46 -5.75 -2.14
C LEU A 261 2.06 -4.50 -2.94
N SER A 262 0.81 -4.44 -3.40
CA SER A 262 0.30 -3.31 -4.20
C SER A 262 0.26 -2.02 -3.36
N LEU A 263 -0.21 -2.10 -2.11
CA LEU A 263 -0.24 -0.94 -1.22
C LEU A 263 1.18 -0.44 -0.90
N LEU A 264 2.11 -1.35 -0.60
CA LEU A 264 3.51 -0.99 -0.40
C LEU A 264 4.09 -0.34 -1.65
N ALA A 265 3.77 -0.87 -2.85
CA ALA A 265 4.25 -0.31 -4.12
C ALA A 265 3.82 1.14 -4.33
N GLU A 266 2.61 1.49 -3.90
CA GLU A 266 2.07 2.84 -4.01
C GLU A 266 2.70 3.82 -3.01
N VAL A 267 2.94 3.42 -1.77
CA VAL A 267 3.23 4.37 -0.69
C VAL A 267 4.65 4.30 -0.11
N LEU A 268 5.34 3.16 -0.18
CA LEU A 268 6.55 2.92 0.62
C LEU A 268 7.66 3.94 0.35
N ALA A 269 8.00 4.15 -0.92
CA ALA A 269 9.16 4.97 -1.28
C ALA A 269 8.94 6.45 -0.90
N SER A 270 7.78 7.02 -1.25
CA SER A 270 7.42 8.39 -0.88
C SER A 270 7.23 8.58 0.62
N LEU A 271 6.66 7.60 1.32
CA LEU A 271 6.49 7.67 2.77
C LEU A 271 7.86 7.71 3.47
N LEU A 272 8.79 6.85 3.07
CA LEU A 272 10.14 6.86 3.65
C LEU A 272 10.90 8.15 3.33
N ASP A 273 10.71 8.72 2.13
CA ASP A 273 11.32 9.99 1.73
C ASP A 273 10.87 11.17 2.61
N MET A 274 9.61 11.14 3.07
CA MET A 274 9.04 12.16 3.96
C MET A 274 9.37 11.92 5.44
N VAL A 275 9.42 10.66 5.88
CA VAL A 275 9.67 10.30 7.29
C VAL A 275 11.15 10.41 7.67
N TYR A 276 12.06 10.10 6.74
CA TYR A 276 13.51 10.17 6.94
C TYR A 276 14.09 11.39 6.24
N ARG A 277 14.60 12.34 7.04
CA ARG A 277 15.32 13.52 6.52
C ARG A 277 16.54 13.11 5.71
N SER A 278 17.03 14.01 4.86
CA SER A 278 18.15 13.75 3.94
C SER A 278 19.40 13.18 4.60
N ASP A 279 19.74 13.60 5.81
CA ASP A 279 20.88 13.11 6.59
C ASP A 279 20.63 11.76 7.29
N GLU A 280 19.38 11.30 7.34
CA GLU A 280 18.96 10.08 8.01
C GLU A 280 18.42 8.99 7.05
N LYS A 281 18.37 9.23 5.74
CA LYS A 281 17.79 8.28 4.76
C LYS A 281 18.41 6.89 4.81
N GLU A 282 19.71 6.79 5.11
CA GLU A 282 20.40 5.50 5.27
C GLU A 282 19.82 4.65 6.42
N LYS A 283 19.18 5.26 7.43
CA LYS A 283 18.53 4.53 8.54
C LYS A 283 17.31 3.72 8.09
N ALA A 284 16.72 4.05 6.94
CA ALA A 284 15.60 3.29 6.37
C ALA A 284 16.05 2.00 5.66
N VAL A 285 17.33 1.89 5.28
CA VAL A 285 17.85 0.77 4.47
C VAL A 285 17.62 -0.60 5.12
N PRO A 286 17.84 -0.83 6.44
CA PRO A 286 17.56 -2.12 7.06
C PRO A 286 16.08 -2.52 6.97
N LEU A 287 15.15 -1.57 7.09
CA LEU A 287 13.73 -1.81 6.93
C LEU A 287 13.40 -2.19 5.48
N ILE A 288 13.93 -1.44 4.50
CA ILE A 288 13.76 -1.73 3.08
C ILE A 288 14.27 -3.13 2.74
N SER A 289 15.48 -3.49 3.20
CA SER A 289 16.05 -4.82 2.97
C SER A 289 15.16 -5.95 3.52
N ARG A 290 14.56 -5.76 4.70
CA ARG A 290 13.64 -6.75 5.27
C ARG A 290 12.32 -6.84 4.51
N LEU A 291 11.79 -5.72 4.00
CA LEU A 291 10.60 -5.76 3.15
C LEU A 291 10.90 -6.48 1.84
N LEU A 292 12.03 -6.14 1.20
CA LEU A 292 12.45 -6.75 -0.07
C LEU A 292 12.77 -8.25 0.06
N TYR A 293 13.15 -8.72 1.24
CA TYR A 293 13.27 -10.15 1.52
C TYR A 293 11.97 -10.93 1.28
N TYR A 294 10.81 -10.31 1.55
CA TYR A 294 9.51 -10.90 1.18
C TYR A 294 9.15 -10.67 -0.29
N VAL A 295 9.78 -9.74 -1.00
CA VAL A 295 9.46 -9.40 -2.39
C VAL A 295 10.22 -10.29 -3.38
N PHE A 296 11.52 -10.51 -3.17
CA PHE A 296 12.35 -11.23 -4.13
C PHE A 296 11.91 -12.68 -4.44
N PRO A 297 11.34 -13.46 -3.50
CA PRO A 297 10.76 -14.76 -3.82
C PRO A 297 9.68 -14.69 -4.92
N TYR A 298 8.83 -13.65 -4.88
CA TYR A 298 7.84 -13.42 -5.92
C TYR A 298 8.50 -13.05 -7.26
N LEU A 299 9.59 -12.30 -7.24
CA LEU A 299 10.32 -11.90 -8.45
C LEU A 299 11.16 -13.03 -9.07
N ARG A 300 11.43 -14.10 -8.32
CA ARG A 300 12.09 -15.31 -8.84
C ARG A 300 11.13 -16.28 -9.50
N ASN A 301 9.84 -16.23 -9.16
CA ASN A 301 8.86 -17.20 -9.61
C ASN A 301 8.05 -16.67 -10.80
N HIS A 302 8.24 -17.26 -11.98
CA HIS A 302 7.54 -16.86 -13.22
C HIS A 302 6.29 -17.70 -13.51
N SER A 303 5.81 -18.49 -12.53
CA SER A 303 4.61 -19.31 -12.70
C SER A 303 3.36 -18.43 -12.87
N THR A 304 2.38 -18.92 -13.63
CA THR A 304 1.15 -18.19 -13.95
C THR A 304 0.36 -17.76 -12.71
N TYR A 305 0.30 -18.60 -11.67
CA TYR A 305 -0.38 -18.29 -10.42
C TYR A 305 0.27 -17.14 -9.64
N ASN A 306 1.54 -16.82 -9.90
CA ASN A 306 2.29 -15.78 -9.21
C ASN A 306 2.26 -14.42 -9.94
N ILE A 307 1.73 -14.36 -11.17
CA ILE A 307 1.69 -13.13 -11.98
C ILE A 307 1.21 -11.90 -11.18
N PRO A 308 0.14 -11.96 -10.36
CA PRO A 308 -0.31 -10.80 -9.59
C PRO A 308 0.75 -10.29 -8.59
N SER A 309 1.36 -11.18 -7.79
CA SER A 309 2.42 -10.80 -6.85
C SER A 309 3.71 -10.39 -7.56
N PHE A 310 4.05 -11.02 -8.69
CA PHE A 310 5.19 -10.63 -9.50
C PHE A 310 5.05 -9.18 -9.99
N ARG A 311 3.87 -8.81 -10.50
CA ARG A 311 3.57 -7.45 -10.97
C ARG A 311 3.65 -6.43 -9.84
N ALA A 312 2.96 -6.68 -8.72
CA ALA A 312 2.97 -5.78 -7.57
C ALA A 312 4.37 -5.65 -6.95
N GLY A 313 5.12 -6.76 -6.85
CA GLY A 313 6.51 -6.77 -6.39
C GLY A 313 7.46 -6.01 -7.33
N SER A 314 7.26 -6.12 -8.65
CA SER A 314 8.05 -5.38 -9.64
C SER A 314 7.77 -3.88 -9.58
N GLN A 315 6.50 -3.49 -9.39
CA GLN A 315 6.12 -2.09 -9.18
C GLN A 315 6.74 -1.52 -7.88
N LEU A 316 6.69 -2.28 -6.78
CA LEU A 316 7.31 -1.91 -5.50
C LEU A 316 8.82 -1.68 -5.64
N LEU A 317 9.51 -2.63 -6.28
CA LEU A 317 10.95 -2.53 -6.52
C LEU A 317 11.28 -1.35 -7.45
N SER A 318 10.49 -1.14 -8.50
CA SER A 318 10.65 0.01 -9.40
C SER A 318 10.51 1.34 -8.65
N SER A 319 9.47 1.49 -7.82
CA SER A 319 9.24 2.66 -6.98
C SER A 319 10.43 2.94 -6.04
N LEU A 320 10.95 1.92 -5.36
CA LEU A 320 12.13 2.05 -4.50
C LEU A 320 13.40 2.39 -5.28
N SER A 321 13.58 1.81 -6.47
CA SER A 321 14.81 1.94 -7.25
C SER A 321 15.10 3.37 -7.71
N GLY A 322 14.07 4.22 -7.83
CA GLY A 322 14.22 5.64 -8.15
C GLY A 322 14.88 6.49 -7.06
N TYR A 323 15.10 5.92 -5.86
CA TYR A 323 15.72 6.62 -4.74
C TYR A 323 17.13 6.07 -4.50
N ALA A 324 18.16 6.89 -4.73
CA ALA A 324 19.56 6.45 -4.69
C ALA A 324 19.99 5.78 -3.37
N TYR A 325 19.46 6.24 -2.22
CA TYR A 325 19.79 5.68 -0.90
C TYR A 325 19.29 4.23 -0.71
N THR A 326 18.29 3.80 -1.48
CA THR A 326 17.73 2.44 -1.38
C THR A 326 18.59 1.40 -2.09
N LYS A 327 19.52 1.84 -2.96
CA LYS A 327 20.33 0.99 -3.85
C LYS A 327 20.94 -0.23 -3.16
N ARG A 328 21.52 -0.03 -1.97
CA ARG A 328 22.19 -1.10 -1.22
C ARG A 328 21.26 -2.26 -0.87
N ALA A 329 19.95 -2.00 -0.74
CA ALA A 329 18.96 -3.02 -0.36
C ALA A 329 18.57 -3.97 -1.52
N TRP A 330 18.71 -3.53 -2.79
CA TRP A 330 18.20 -4.30 -3.93
C TRP A 330 19.23 -4.62 -5.02
N LYS A 331 20.30 -3.83 -5.16
CA LYS A 331 21.22 -3.91 -6.31
C LYS A 331 21.72 -5.34 -6.59
N LYS A 332 22.20 -6.03 -5.56
CA LYS A 332 22.79 -7.38 -5.70
C LYS A 332 21.76 -8.37 -6.25
N GLU A 333 20.60 -8.44 -5.62
CA GLU A 333 19.51 -9.35 -5.98
C GLU A 333 18.94 -9.05 -7.36
N VAL A 334 18.82 -7.76 -7.73
CA VAL A 334 18.39 -7.34 -9.07
C VAL A 334 19.40 -7.75 -10.13
N LEU A 335 20.71 -7.59 -9.86
CA LEU A 335 21.74 -8.04 -10.79
C LEU A 335 21.71 -9.57 -10.95
N GLU A 336 21.52 -10.32 -9.87
CA GLU A 336 21.36 -11.78 -9.92
C GLU A 336 20.13 -12.20 -10.74
N LEU A 337 18.96 -11.60 -10.49
CA LEU A 337 17.74 -11.83 -11.27
C LEU A 337 17.94 -11.48 -12.75
N TYR A 338 18.57 -10.35 -13.04
CA TYR A 338 18.82 -9.93 -14.41
C TYR A 338 19.74 -10.90 -15.17
N MET A 339 20.71 -11.49 -14.48
CA MET A 339 21.63 -12.48 -15.04
C MET A 339 21.05 -13.89 -15.08
N ASP A 340 19.91 -14.14 -14.42
CA ASP A 340 19.26 -15.43 -14.40
C ASP A 340 18.79 -15.87 -15.81
N PRO A 341 19.01 -17.12 -16.23
CA PRO A 341 18.59 -17.61 -17.54
C PRO A 341 17.08 -17.51 -17.81
N ALA A 342 16.26 -17.62 -16.78
CA ALA A 342 14.81 -17.54 -16.85
C ALA A 342 14.28 -16.10 -16.79
N PHE A 343 15.12 -15.07 -16.61
CA PHE A 343 14.70 -13.66 -16.48
C PHE A 343 13.64 -13.26 -17.51
N PHE A 344 13.87 -13.55 -18.80
CA PHE A 344 12.94 -13.17 -19.87
C PHE A 344 11.76 -14.13 -20.08
N GLN A 345 11.52 -15.07 -19.17
CA GLN A 345 10.33 -15.93 -19.14
C GLN A 345 9.18 -15.29 -18.33
N MET A 346 9.42 -14.15 -17.69
CA MET A 346 8.40 -13.41 -16.95
C MET A 346 7.27 -12.88 -17.85
N ASP A 347 6.12 -12.58 -17.23
CA ASP A 347 4.98 -11.96 -17.88
C ASP A 347 5.34 -10.60 -18.51
N THR A 348 4.62 -10.21 -19.57
CA THR A 348 4.81 -8.96 -20.34
C THR A 348 4.74 -7.65 -19.53
N SER A 349 4.43 -7.73 -18.23
CA SER A 349 4.63 -6.70 -17.19
C SER A 349 6.05 -6.10 -17.04
N CYS A 350 6.94 -6.30 -18.03
CA CYS A 350 8.29 -5.76 -18.17
C CYS A 350 8.42 -4.22 -18.06
N THR A 351 7.32 -3.46 -17.99
CA THR A 351 7.36 -1.98 -17.92
C THR A 351 8.10 -1.49 -16.69
N HIS A 352 7.89 -2.11 -15.52
CA HIS A 352 8.61 -1.74 -14.29
C HIS A 352 10.09 -2.16 -14.32
N TRP A 353 10.39 -3.30 -14.95
CA TRP A 353 11.77 -3.78 -15.12
C TRP A 353 12.61 -2.87 -16.01
N ARG A 354 11.99 -2.11 -16.91
CA ARG A 354 12.67 -1.04 -17.65
C ARG A 354 13.32 -0.04 -16.68
N SER A 355 12.51 0.53 -15.79
CA SER A 355 12.97 1.51 -14.80
C SER A 355 13.97 0.90 -13.81
N ILE A 356 13.74 -0.34 -13.36
CA ILE A 356 14.67 -1.02 -12.44
C ILE A 356 16.07 -1.19 -13.07
N ILE A 357 16.12 -1.66 -14.32
CA ILE A 357 17.39 -1.84 -15.03
C ILE A 357 18.03 -0.50 -15.35
N ASP A 358 17.26 0.52 -15.69
CA ASP A 358 17.80 1.85 -15.89
C ASP A 358 18.48 2.39 -14.63
N HIS A 359 17.79 2.36 -13.49
CA HIS A 359 18.36 2.78 -12.20
C HIS A 359 19.58 1.93 -11.81
N LEU A 360 19.57 0.62 -12.08
CA LEU A 360 20.71 -0.26 -11.84
C LEU A 360 21.96 0.22 -12.62
N LEU A 361 21.79 0.58 -13.90
CA LEU A 361 22.87 0.94 -14.81
C LEU A 361 23.37 2.39 -14.59
N THR A 362 22.48 3.31 -14.20
CA THR A 362 22.81 4.73 -14.00
C THR A 362 23.41 5.00 -12.63
N HIS A 363 23.03 4.24 -11.60
CA HIS A 363 23.57 4.41 -10.26
C HIS A 363 25.06 4.00 -10.13
N GLU A 364 25.64 3.36 -11.15
CA GLU A 364 27.06 2.99 -11.21
C GLU A 364 27.69 3.31 -12.56
N LYS A 365 28.64 4.26 -12.54
CA LYS A 365 29.25 4.83 -13.75
C LYS A 365 29.78 3.82 -14.77
N THR A 366 30.28 2.66 -14.32
CA THR A 366 30.88 1.67 -15.21
C THR A 366 29.94 0.53 -15.60
N MET A 367 28.81 0.34 -14.90
CA MET A 367 28.03 -0.88 -15.02
C MET A 367 27.48 -1.11 -16.44
N PHE A 368 27.02 -0.05 -17.11
CA PHE A 368 26.59 -0.14 -18.50
C PHE A 368 27.74 -0.60 -19.42
N LYS A 369 28.91 0.04 -19.30
CA LYS A 369 30.09 -0.31 -20.10
C LYS A 369 30.53 -1.75 -19.83
N ASP A 370 30.53 -2.17 -18.57
CA ASP A 370 30.94 -3.51 -18.14
C ASP A 370 29.98 -4.57 -18.70
N LEU A 371 28.66 -4.33 -18.63
CA LEU A 371 27.64 -5.18 -19.23
C LEU A 371 27.78 -5.31 -20.75
N MET A 372 28.04 -4.20 -21.44
CA MET A 372 28.24 -4.20 -22.90
C MET A 372 29.52 -4.94 -23.30
N ASN A 373 30.55 -4.91 -22.47
CA ASN A 373 31.81 -5.61 -22.73
C ASN A 373 31.79 -7.09 -22.34
N MET A 374 30.81 -7.52 -21.53
CA MET A 374 30.64 -8.91 -21.15
C MET A 374 30.62 -9.83 -22.38
N GLN A 375 31.35 -10.94 -22.29
CA GLN A 375 31.45 -11.97 -23.32
C GLN A 375 30.85 -13.27 -22.79
N SER A 376 30.17 -14.04 -23.67
CA SER A 376 29.52 -15.30 -23.30
C SER A 376 30.50 -16.41 -22.88
N SER A 377 31.79 -16.23 -23.10
CA SER A 377 32.84 -17.26 -23.05
C SER A 377 33.73 -17.22 -21.82
N ALA A 378 33.37 -16.54 -20.74
CA ALA A 378 34.28 -16.40 -19.58
C ALA A 378 34.61 -17.73 -18.85
N LEU A 379 33.86 -18.82 -19.05
CA LEU A 379 34.03 -20.05 -18.25
C LEU A 379 33.89 -21.41 -18.98
N LYS A 380 33.70 -21.49 -20.30
CA LYS A 380 33.65 -22.79 -21.04
C LYS A 380 34.27 -22.70 -22.43
N LEU A 381 34.96 -23.78 -22.84
CA LEU A 381 35.66 -23.95 -24.12
C LEU A 381 34.76 -23.78 -25.37
N TYR A 382 33.44 -23.87 -25.23
CA TYR A 382 32.47 -23.60 -26.30
C TYR A 382 31.27 -22.81 -25.74
N PRO A 383 31.08 -21.54 -26.09
CA PRO A 383 29.88 -20.80 -25.69
C PRO A 383 28.66 -21.37 -26.44
N SER A 384 27.60 -21.73 -25.72
CA SER A 384 26.37 -22.19 -26.37
C SER A 384 25.73 -21.02 -27.13
N PHE A 385 25.13 -21.29 -28.30
CA PHE A 385 24.40 -20.27 -29.07
C PHE A 385 23.30 -19.61 -28.25
N GLU A 386 22.67 -20.38 -27.38
CA GLU A 386 21.65 -19.92 -26.44
C GLU A 386 22.21 -18.90 -25.43
N GLN A 387 23.38 -19.16 -24.83
CA GLN A 387 24.03 -18.22 -23.92
C GLN A 387 24.42 -16.92 -24.62
N LYS A 388 24.93 -17.01 -25.86
CA LYS A 388 25.25 -15.83 -26.68
C LYS A 388 23.98 -15.03 -26.99
N ALA A 389 22.92 -15.67 -27.46
CA ALA A 389 21.64 -15.02 -27.76
C ALA A 389 21.03 -14.34 -26.52
N MET A 390 21.10 -15.00 -25.37
CA MET A 390 20.58 -14.47 -24.12
C MET A 390 21.37 -13.26 -23.61
N LEU A 391 22.71 -13.28 -23.72
CA LEU A 391 23.54 -12.12 -23.38
C LEU A 391 23.24 -10.92 -24.28
N LEU A 392 23.02 -11.15 -25.57
CA LEU A 392 22.61 -10.09 -26.50
C LEU A 392 21.23 -9.53 -26.16
N LYS A 393 20.28 -10.39 -25.79
CA LYS A 393 18.96 -9.98 -25.33
C LYS A 393 19.06 -9.08 -24.09
N ARG A 394 19.95 -9.40 -23.14
CA ARG A 394 20.25 -8.52 -21.99
C ARG A 394 20.84 -7.19 -22.44
N GLN A 395 21.91 -7.20 -23.23
CA GLN A 395 22.54 -5.95 -23.73
C GLN A 395 21.55 -5.06 -24.48
N ALA A 396 20.69 -5.64 -25.32
CA ALA A 396 19.61 -4.91 -26.00
C ALA A 396 18.58 -4.34 -25.01
N PHE A 397 18.18 -5.12 -24.00
CA PHE A 397 17.27 -4.65 -22.96
C PHE A 397 17.86 -3.51 -22.13
N ALA A 398 19.16 -3.56 -21.82
CA ALA A 398 19.86 -2.48 -21.12
C ALA A 398 19.84 -1.16 -21.89
N VAL A 399 20.06 -1.21 -23.21
CA VAL A 399 19.94 -0.03 -24.08
C VAL A 399 18.49 0.45 -24.14
N PHE A 400 17.53 -0.46 -24.31
CA PHE A 400 16.09 -0.16 -24.34
C PHE A 400 15.57 0.43 -23.02
N SER A 401 16.23 0.13 -21.90
CA SER A 401 15.82 0.63 -20.59
C SER A 401 16.17 2.09 -20.35
N GLY A 402 17.20 2.61 -21.02
CA GLY A 402 17.60 4.01 -20.85
C GLY A 402 16.65 4.99 -21.51
N GLU A 403 16.69 6.22 -21.01
CA GLU A 403 16.06 7.38 -21.63
C GLU A 403 16.69 7.73 -22.99
N ILE A 404 16.00 8.58 -23.75
CA ILE A 404 16.49 9.07 -25.04
C ILE A 404 17.86 9.74 -24.84
N ASP A 405 18.81 9.40 -25.72
CA ASP A 405 20.20 9.88 -25.72
C ASP A 405 21.06 9.54 -24.49
N GLN A 406 20.55 8.79 -23.51
CA GLN A 406 21.27 8.44 -22.28
C GLN A 406 22.63 7.77 -22.54
N TYR A 407 22.72 6.95 -23.58
CA TYR A 407 23.93 6.20 -23.94
C TYR A 407 24.68 6.75 -25.15
N HIS A 408 24.45 8.02 -25.52
CA HIS A 408 25.10 8.69 -26.65
C HIS A 408 26.64 8.48 -26.67
N LEU A 409 27.30 8.63 -25.52
CA LEU A 409 28.76 8.47 -25.41
C LEU A 409 29.25 7.04 -25.67
N TYR A 410 28.34 6.06 -25.58
CA TYR A 410 28.61 4.64 -25.81
C TYR A 410 28.16 4.19 -27.21
N LEU A 411 27.69 5.07 -28.08
CA LEU A 411 27.27 4.72 -29.44
C LEU A 411 28.33 3.93 -30.23
N PRO A 412 29.64 4.28 -30.20
CA PRO A 412 30.65 3.49 -30.89
C PRO A 412 30.73 2.04 -30.39
N LEU A 413 30.56 1.83 -29.07
CA LEU A 413 30.56 0.51 -28.45
C LEU A 413 29.30 -0.29 -28.85
N ILE A 414 28.14 0.37 -28.84
CA ILE A 414 26.85 -0.23 -29.25
C ILE A 414 26.90 -0.62 -30.74
N GLN A 415 27.35 0.29 -31.61
CA GLN A 415 27.52 0.05 -33.04
C GLN A 415 28.47 -1.11 -33.30
N GLY A 416 29.63 -1.16 -32.63
CA GLY A 416 30.58 -2.27 -32.78
C GLY A 416 29.95 -3.63 -32.46
N LYS A 417 29.09 -3.71 -31.44
CA LYS A 417 28.36 -4.94 -31.09
C LYS A 417 27.35 -5.31 -32.16
N ILE A 418 26.55 -4.34 -32.65
CA ILE A 418 25.55 -4.56 -33.70
C ILE A 418 26.22 -5.02 -35.01
N CYS A 419 27.29 -4.35 -35.43
CA CYS A 419 28.06 -4.74 -36.62
C CYS A 419 28.62 -6.16 -36.50
N GLY A 420 29.16 -6.53 -35.32
CA GLY A 420 29.65 -7.88 -35.06
C GLY A 420 28.56 -8.96 -35.18
N LEU A 421 27.30 -8.64 -34.84
CA LEU A 421 26.17 -9.54 -35.04
C LEU A 421 25.87 -9.77 -36.52
N PHE A 422 25.70 -8.69 -37.29
CA PHE A 422 25.41 -8.78 -38.72
C PHE A 422 26.51 -9.51 -39.48
N HIS A 423 27.78 -9.23 -39.16
CA HIS A 423 28.91 -9.92 -39.78
C HIS A 423 28.89 -11.43 -39.49
N SER A 424 28.56 -11.82 -38.25
CA SER A 424 28.45 -13.25 -37.89
C SER A 424 27.25 -13.96 -38.50
N ALA A 425 26.20 -13.24 -38.87
CA ALA A 425 25.03 -13.77 -39.58
C ALA A 425 25.31 -13.93 -41.09
N LEU A 426 25.98 -12.96 -41.70
CA LEU A 426 26.35 -12.97 -43.13
C LEU A 426 27.39 -14.05 -43.49
N ILE A 427 28.29 -14.41 -42.57
CA ILE A 427 29.28 -15.50 -42.80
C ILE A 427 28.63 -16.90 -42.71
N ARG A 428 27.39 -17.01 -42.22
CA ARG A 428 26.69 -18.30 -42.04
C ARG A 428 25.63 -18.58 -43.10
N THR A 429 25.44 -17.68 -44.05
CA THR A 429 24.72 -17.87 -45.31
C THR A 429 25.74 -18.04 -46.42
#